data_AF-A0A2A9CVY4-F1
#
_entry.id   AF-A0A2A9CVY4-F1
#
_cell.length_a   1.000
_cell.length_b   1.000
_cell.length_c   1.000
_cell.angle_alpha   90.00
_cell.angle_beta   90.00
_cell.angle_gamma   90.00
#
_symmetry.space_group_name_H-M   'P 1'
#
loop_
_entity.id
_entity.type
_entity.pdbx_description
1 polymer ?
#
loop_
_entity_poly.entity_id
_entity_poly.type
_entity_poly.pdbx_seq_one_letter_code
_entity_poly.pdbx_strand_id
1 'polypeptide(L)'
;MGDSGTMSQRSLTWIGTLAVLLGVGLGFLIEMVDGAGAPPIDVAAAQLASGVRDAAGWATPPARALNVVGGGIVGVAVVPLAVTLALAARRRWWAAATFLLASAASALVVQALKWLFDRDRPLDMLVTSDAGSFPSGHTANAATLAMLAWLAWRRWWVATIGVAWVLAMAASRLVLSVHWFTDVVAGALIGAGVAALVVAAMTALRRRSPAKRGT
;
A
#
# COMPACT_ATOMS: atom_id res chain seq x y z
N MET A 1 19.92 16.71 25.30
CA MET A 1 19.47 17.84 24.46
C MET A 1 18.70 17.23 23.29
N GLY A 2 17.36 17.30 23.33
CA GLY A 2 16.41 17.02 22.23
C GLY A 2 16.38 15.65 21.55
N ASP A 3 15.57 14.72 22.02
CA ASP A 3 15.06 13.58 21.23
C ASP A 3 13.97 14.07 20.24
N SER A 4 14.33 15.01 19.36
CA SER A 4 13.37 15.77 18.53
C SER A 4 13.16 15.19 17.12
N GLY A 5 13.63 13.98 16.86
CA GLY A 5 13.63 13.39 15.51
C GLY A 5 12.81 12.12 15.34
N THR A 6 12.26 11.54 16.41
CA THR A 6 11.53 10.27 16.34
C THR A 6 10.02 10.51 16.37
N MET A 7 9.31 10.02 15.35
CA MET A 7 7.86 10.02 15.40
C MET A 7 7.44 9.16 16.58
N SER A 8 6.69 9.76 17.51
CA SER A 8 6.24 9.04 18.68
C SER A 8 5.32 7.88 18.25
N GLN A 9 5.31 6.80 19.05
CA GLN A 9 4.38 5.70 18.87
C GLN A 9 2.93 6.20 18.75
N ARG A 10 2.55 7.20 19.56
CA ARG A 10 1.22 7.82 19.53
C ARG A 10 0.94 8.48 18.18
N SER A 11 1.93 9.19 17.62
CA SER A 11 1.81 9.82 16.30
C SER A 11 1.59 8.79 15.20
N LEU A 12 2.32 7.67 15.22
CA LEU A 12 2.11 6.58 14.26
C LEU A 12 0.73 5.94 14.40
N THR A 13 0.24 5.75 15.63
CA THR A 13 -1.11 5.24 15.86
C THR A 13 -2.16 6.17 15.28
N TRP A 14 -2.08 7.49 15.54
CA TRP A 14 -3.05 8.46 15.01
C TRP A 14 -3.01 8.56 13.50
N ILE A 15 -1.82 8.70 12.90
CA ILE A 15 -1.66 8.79 11.45
C ILE A 15 -2.14 7.51 10.78
N GLY A 16 -1.77 6.35 11.31
CA GLY A 16 -2.20 5.06 10.78
C GLY A 16 -3.72 4.88 10.86
N THR A 17 -4.32 5.23 11.99
CA THR A 17 -5.79 5.16 12.19
C THR A 17 -6.50 6.09 11.22
N LEU A 18 -6.08 7.36 11.14
CA LEU A 18 -6.68 8.34 10.25
C LEU A 18 -6.57 7.90 8.78
N ALA A 19 -5.39 7.42 8.34
CA ALA A 19 -5.21 6.95 6.98
C ALA A 19 -6.13 5.76 6.65
N VAL A 20 -6.25 4.79 7.57
CA VAL A 20 -7.16 3.66 7.38
C VAL A 20 -8.62 4.10 7.35
N LEU A 21 -9.04 4.97 8.26
CA LEU A 21 -10.41 5.50 8.29
C LEU A 21 -10.75 6.31 7.04
N LEU A 22 -9.81 7.11 6.53
CA LEU A 22 -10.00 7.84 5.27
C LEU A 22 -10.09 6.88 4.07
N GLY A 23 -9.25 5.84 4.02
CA GLY A 23 -9.30 4.84 2.96
C GLY A 23 -10.61 4.03 2.97
N VAL A 24 -11.05 3.57 4.13
CA VAL A 24 -12.33 2.85 4.28
C VAL A 24 -13.52 3.77 4.03
N GLY A 25 -13.49 4.99 4.59
CA GLY A 25 -14.53 6.00 4.40
C GLY A 25 -14.68 6.42 2.93
N LEU A 26 -13.59 6.46 2.17
CA LEU A 26 -13.63 6.68 0.73
C LEU A 26 -14.40 5.55 0.01
N GLY A 27 -14.23 4.28 0.43
CA GLY A 27 -14.99 3.15 -0.09
C GLY A 27 -16.50 3.31 0.12
N PHE A 28 -16.91 3.66 1.34
CA PHE A 28 -18.33 3.94 1.63
C PHE A 28 -18.86 5.16 0.87
N LEU A 29 -18.05 6.20 0.69
CA LEU A 29 -18.43 7.37 -0.10
C LEU A 29 -18.66 7.00 -1.58
N ILE A 30 -17.81 6.15 -2.14
CA ILE A 30 -17.97 5.64 -3.50
C ILE A 30 -19.28 4.86 -3.61
N GLU A 31 -19.54 3.91 -2.70
CA GLU A 31 -20.76 3.12 -2.69
C GLU A 31 -22.04 3.99 -2.66
N MET A 32 -22.02 5.08 -1.89
CA MET A 32 -23.12 6.05 -1.85
C MET A 32 -23.34 6.79 -3.17
N VAL A 33 -22.29 6.92 -3.99
CA VAL A 33 -22.33 7.64 -5.28
C VAL A 33 -22.54 6.67 -6.45
N ASP A 34 -22.11 5.40 -6.33
CA ASP A 34 -22.06 4.42 -7.42
C ASP A 34 -23.45 3.97 -7.90
N GLY A 35 -24.51 4.26 -7.15
CA GLY A 35 -25.90 4.15 -7.63
C GLY A 35 -26.19 4.99 -8.89
N ALA A 36 -25.30 5.91 -9.28
CA ALA A 36 -25.33 6.69 -10.52
C ALA A 36 -24.21 6.32 -11.53
N GLY A 37 -23.40 5.30 -11.25
CA GLY A 37 -22.19 4.91 -11.98
C GLY A 37 -20.90 5.48 -11.38
N ALA A 38 -19.77 5.11 -11.98
CA ALA A 38 -18.44 5.46 -11.46
C ALA A 38 -18.29 6.99 -11.22
N PRO A 39 -17.68 7.42 -10.10
CA PRO A 39 -17.51 8.84 -9.77
C PRO A 39 -16.86 9.64 -10.91
N PRO A 40 -17.25 10.92 -11.15
CA PRO A 40 -16.69 11.73 -12.24
C PRO A 40 -15.16 11.86 -12.22
N ILE A 41 -14.56 11.87 -11.03
CA ILE A 41 -13.09 11.91 -10.88
C ILE A 41 -12.43 10.62 -11.38
N ASP A 42 -13.08 9.47 -11.20
CA ASP A 42 -12.59 8.18 -11.67
C ASP A 42 -12.69 8.09 -13.19
N VAL A 43 -13.81 8.56 -13.76
CA VAL A 43 -14.00 8.64 -15.21
C VAL A 43 -12.97 9.58 -15.85
N ALA A 44 -12.78 10.79 -15.29
CA ALA A 44 -11.81 11.75 -15.80
C ALA A 44 -10.36 11.21 -15.74
N ALA A 45 -10.00 10.54 -14.66
CA ALA A 45 -8.69 9.92 -14.51
C ALA A 45 -8.49 8.74 -15.47
N ALA A 46 -9.52 7.93 -15.69
CA ALA A 46 -9.48 6.83 -16.65
C ALA A 46 -9.29 7.35 -18.08
N GLN A 47 -10.02 8.39 -18.48
CA GLN A 47 -9.87 9.05 -19.79
C GLN A 47 -8.49 9.68 -19.98
N LEU A 48 -7.94 10.31 -18.95
CA LEU A 48 -6.57 10.84 -19.00
C LEU A 48 -5.56 9.70 -19.18
N ALA A 49 -5.71 8.61 -18.42
CA ALA A 49 -4.80 7.47 -18.49
C ALA A 49 -4.87 6.75 -19.85
N SER A 50 -6.07 6.59 -20.43
CA SER A 50 -6.23 6.05 -21.77
C SER A 50 -5.64 6.99 -22.82
N GLY A 51 -5.87 8.30 -22.71
CA GLY A 51 -5.26 9.30 -23.59
C GLY A 51 -3.73 9.27 -23.56
N VAL A 52 -3.13 9.15 -22.37
CA VAL A 52 -1.68 8.97 -22.22
C VAL A 52 -1.23 7.66 -22.84
N ARG A 53 -1.92 6.55 -22.59
CA ARG A 53 -1.60 5.25 -23.17
C ARG A 53 -1.60 5.29 -24.71
N ASP A 54 -2.61 5.92 -25.30
CA ASP A 54 -2.81 5.95 -26.74
C ASP A 54 -1.82 6.91 -27.41
N ALA A 55 -1.53 8.06 -26.78
CA ALA A 55 -0.53 9.02 -27.26
C ALA A 55 0.91 8.54 -27.03
N ALA A 56 1.16 7.80 -25.95
CA ALA A 56 2.47 7.34 -25.53
C ALA A 56 2.51 5.80 -25.50
N GLY A 57 2.73 5.18 -26.67
CA GLY A 57 2.86 3.72 -26.80
C GLY A 57 3.96 3.09 -25.92
N TRP A 58 4.86 3.90 -25.36
CA TRP A 58 5.87 3.47 -24.40
C TRP A 58 5.33 3.26 -22.96
N ALA A 59 4.14 3.76 -22.61
CA ALA A 59 3.62 3.70 -21.24
C ALA A 59 3.17 2.29 -20.81
N THR A 60 2.72 1.46 -21.75
CA THR A 60 2.20 0.12 -21.46
C THR A 60 3.28 -0.88 -21.02
N PRO A 61 4.46 -1.00 -21.68
CA PRO A 61 5.53 -1.89 -21.23
C PRO A 61 5.99 -1.69 -19.77
N PRO A 62 6.32 -0.48 -19.28
CA PRO A 62 6.69 -0.29 -17.88
C PRO A 62 5.52 -0.55 -16.94
N ALA A 63 4.28 -0.22 -17.33
CA ALA A 63 3.11 -0.53 -16.51
C ALA A 63 2.91 -2.05 -16.32
N ARG A 64 3.14 -2.85 -17.38
CA ARG A 64 3.14 -4.32 -17.30
C ARG A 64 4.29 -4.85 -16.44
N ALA A 65 5.48 -4.27 -16.53
CA ALA A 65 6.59 -4.65 -15.64
C ALA A 65 6.24 -4.39 -14.16
N LEU A 66 5.65 -3.22 -13.86
CA LEU A 66 5.17 -2.88 -12.53
C LEU A 66 4.03 -3.80 -12.07
N ASN A 67 3.20 -4.31 -12.98
CA ASN A 67 2.17 -5.31 -12.64
C ASN A 67 2.78 -6.58 -12.06
N VAL A 68 3.86 -7.07 -12.66
CA VAL A 68 4.54 -8.31 -12.24
C VAL A 68 5.26 -8.11 -10.91
N VAL A 69 5.94 -6.97 -10.73
CA VAL A 69 6.72 -6.70 -9.52
C VAL A 69 5.84 -6.31 -8.33
N GLY A 70 4.77 -5.54 -8.58
CA GLY A 70 3.95 -4.93 -7.52
C GLY A 70 2.90 -5.85 -6.89
N GLY A 71 2.57 -6.97 -7.54
CA GLY A 71 1.50 -7.86 -7.07
C GLY A 71 1.70 -9.32 -7.47
N GLY A 72 0.60 -10.08 -7.45
CA GLY A 72 0.64 -11.54 -7.58
C GLY A 72 1.49 -12.20 -6.48
N ILE A 73 1.88 -13.46 -6.71
CA ILE A 73 2.70 -14.20 -5.75
C ILE A 73 4.07 -13.54 -5.52
N VAL A 74 4.62 -12.88 -6.54
CA VAL A 74 5.93 -12.23 -6.47
C VAL A 74 5.91 -11.05 -5.50
N GLY A 75 5.02 -10.09 -5.73
CA GLY A 75 4.94 -8.87 -4.92
C GLY A 75 4.38 -9.09 -3.51
N VAL A 76 3.46 -10.05 -3.34
CA VAL A 76 2.74 -10.27 -2.07
C VAL A 76 3.40 -11.33 -1.18
N ALA A 77 4.06 -12.33 -1.76
CA ALA A 77 4.65 -13.43 -0.99
C ALA A 77 6.17 -13.50 -1.12
N VAL A 78 6.71 -13.58 -2.35
CA VAL A 78 8.14 -13.82 -2.57
C VAL A 78 8.99 -12.67 -2.06
N VAL A 79 8.69 -11.43 -2.47
CA VAL A 79 9.46 -10.25 -2.03
C VAL A 79 9.37 -10.09 -0.51
N PRO A 80 8.18 -10.14 0.13
CA PRO A 80 8.13 -9.97 1.56
C PRO A 80 8.83 -11.07 2.34
N LEU A 81 8.69 -12.33 1.90
CA LEU A 81 9.35 -13.46 2.54
C LEU A 81 10.87 -13.37 2.41
N ALA A 82 11.39 -13.02 1.23
CA ALA A 82 12.82 -12.85 1.01
C ALA A 82 13.42 -11.76 1.92
N VAL A 83 12.75 -10.61 2.05
CA VAL A 83 13.18 -9.53 2.96
C VAL A 83 13.13 -9.97 4.42
N THR A 84 12.05 -10.65 4.84
CA THR A 84 11.92 -11.21 6.19
C THR A 84 13.04 -12.19 6.51
N LEU A 85 13.32 -13.13 5.60
CA LEU A 85 14.40 -14.11 5.77
C LEU A 85 15.78 -13.44 5.82
N ALA A 86 16.02 -12.43 4.98
CA ALA A 86 17.27 -11.66 5.02
C ALA A 86 17.45 -10.89 6.33
N LEU A 87 16.37 -10.33 6.90
CA LEU A 87 16.40 -9.67 8.21
C LEU A 87 16.62 -10.68 9.36
N ALA A 88 15.96 -11.84 9.29
CA ALA A 88 16.12 -12.93 10.25
C ALA A 88 17.53 -13.53 10.24
N ALA A 89 18.12 -13.74 9.06
CA ALA A 89 19.50 -14.20 8.89
C ALA A 89 20.52 -13.23 9.53
N ARG A 90 20.23 -11.93 9.51
CA ARG A 90 21.00 -10.90 10.23
C ARG A 90 20.61 -10.75 11.71
N ARG A 91 19.86 -11.70 12.26
CA ARG A 91 19.35 -11.72 13.66
C ARG A 91 18.52 -10.49 14.04
N ARG A 92 17.94 -9.77 13.07
CA ARG A 92 17.06 -8.62 13.31
C ARG A 92 15.60 -9.07 13.48
N TRP A 93 15.36 -9.99 14.42
CA TRP A 93 14.08 -10.69 14.59
C TRP A 93 12.87 -9.76 14.73
N TRP A 94 12.98 -8.68 15.50
CA TRP A 94 11.91 -7.69 15.63
C TRP A 94 11.59 -6.97 14.32
N ALA A 95 12.62 -6.64 13.52
CA ALA A 95 12.42 -6.02 12.21
C ALA A 95 11.81 -7.01 11.22
N ALA A 96 12.28 -8.26 11.22
CA ALA A 96 11.72 -9.34 10.39
C ALA A 96 10.23 -9.58 10.71
N ALA A 97 9.89 -9.72 12.00
CA ALA A 97 8.51 -9.91 12.44
C ALA A 97 7.63 -8.71 12.11
N THR A 98 8.10 -7.47 12.35
CA THR A 98 7.33 -6.26 12.02
C THR A 98 7.07 -6.16 10.52
N PHE A 99 8.08 -6.44 9.70
CA PHE A 99 7.95 -6.38 8.25
C PHE A 99 6.96 -7.44 7.74
N LEU A 100 7.10 -8.71 8.17
CA LEU A 100 6.19 -9.79 7.79
C LEU A 100 4.75 -9.48 8.20
N LEU A 101 4.53 -9.06 9.45
CA LEU A 101 3.21 -8.76 9.98
C LEU A 101 2.57 -7.56 9.26
N ALA A 102 3.34 -6.53 8.93
CA ALA A 102 2.82 -5.37 8.21
C ALA A 102 2.39 -5.72 6.78
N SER A 103 3.22 -6.48 6.05
CA SER A 103 2.87 -6.96 4.71
C SER A 103 1.65 -7.89 4.73
N ALA A 104 1.61 -8.85 5.66
CA ALA A 104 0.48 -9.77 5.78
C ALA A 104 -0.81 -9.04 6.20
N ALA A 105 -0.76 -8.16 7.20
CA ALA A 105 -1.92 -7.40 7.64
C ALA A 105 -2.46 -6.48 6.53
N SER A 106 -1.58 -5.80 5.79
CA SER A 106 -1.98 -4.96 4.66
C SER A 106 -2.70 -5.78 3.59
N ALA A 107 -2.13 -6.92 3.18
CA ALA A 107 -2.75 -7.83 2.23
C ALA A 107 -4.12 -8.34 2.70
N LEU A 108 -4.23 -8.76 3.97
CA LEU A 108 -5.50 -9.23 4.54
C LEU A 108 -6.57 -8.14 4.59
N VAL A 109 -6.21 -6.92 4.99
CA VAL A 109 -7.14 -5.77 4.99
C VAL A 109 -7.60 -5.46 3.57
N VAL A 110 -6.70 -5.45 2.59
CA VAL A 110 -7.07 -5.23 1.18
C VAL A 110 -8.05 -6.31 0.69
N GLN A 111 -7.77 -7.59 0.95
CA GLN A 111 -8.68 -8.66 0.53
C GLN A 111 -10.04 -8.54 1.23
N ALA A 112 -10.06 -8.24 2.54
CA ALA A 112 -11.32 -8.05 3.26
C ALA A 112 -12.15 -6.89 2.68
N LEU A 113 -11.51 -5.78 2.32
CA LEU A 113 -12.20 -4.64 1.71
C LEU A 113 -12.68 -4.94 0.28
N LYS A 114 -11.94 -5.74 -0.50
CA LYS A 114 -12.39 -6.23 -1.81
C LYS A 114 -13.69 -7.03 -1.70
N TRP A 115 -13.80 -7.90 -0.71
CA TRP A 115 -15.04 -8.64 -0.44
C TRP A 115 -16.16 -7.76 0.10
N LEU A 116 -15.83 -6.72 0.88
CA LEU A 116 -16.81 -5.83 1.48
C LEU A 116 -17.49 -4.92 0.44
N PHE A 117 -16.72 -4.36 -0.48
CA PHE A 117 -17.22 -3.40 -1.45
C PHE A 117 -17.57 -4.02 -2.81
N ASP A 118 -16.96 -5.17 -3.16
CA ASP A 118 -17.19 -5.90 -4.42
C ASP A 118 -17.26 -5.01 -5.68
N ARG A 119 -16.46 -3.94 -5.70
CA ARG A 119 -16.56 -2.89 -6.71
C ARG A 119 -16.14 -3.40 -8.08
N ASP A 120 -16.92 -3.06 -9.10
CA ASP A 120 -16.61 -3.37 -10.50
C ASP A 120 -15.36 -2.62 -11.01
N ARG A 121 -14.59 -3.30 -11.86
CA ARG A 121 -13.39 -2.75 -12.51
C ARG A 121 -13.75 -1.99 -13.80
N PRO A 122 -12.85 -1.13 -14.31
CA PRO A 122 -13.00 -0.57 -15.65
C PRO A 122 -13.10 -1.70 -16.71
N LEU A 123 -13.88 -1.48 -17.77
CA LEU A 123 -14.19 -2.52 -18.76
C LEU A 123 -13.03 -2.81 -19.73
N ASP A 124 -12.08 -1.89 -19.90
CA ASP A 124 -11.01 -1.92 -20.90
C ASP A 124 -9.67 -2.46 -20.33
N MET A 125 -9.72 -3.42 -19.39
CA MET A 125 -8.54 -3.99 -18.74
C MET A 125 -7.51 -4.56 -19.73
N LEU A 126 -6.24 -4.18 -19.57
CA LEU A 126 -5.13 -4.70 -20.39
C LEU A 126 -4.42 -5.92 -19.79
N VAL A 127 -4.75 -6.28 -18.55
CA VAL A 127 -4.26 -7.47 -17.85
C VAL A 127 -5.37 -8.06 -16.99
N THR A 128 -5.40 -9.39 -16.86
CA THR A 128 -6.33 -10.10 -15.97
C THR A 128 -6.03 -9.77 -14.51
N SER A 129 -7.07 -9.54 -13.71
CA SER A 129 -6.97 -9.24 -12.29
C SER A 129 -7.95 -10.09 -11.47
N ASP A 130 -7.72 -10.16 -10.16
CA ASP A 130 -8.58 -10.83 -9.20
C ASP A 130 -9.90 -10.06 -8.97
N ALA A 131 -10.84 -10.69 -8.25
CA ALA A 131 -12.15 -10.11 -7.93
C ALA A 131 -12.05 -8.80 -7.12
N GLY A 132 -12.99 -7.89 -7.35
CA GLY A 132 -13.09 -6.56 -6.72
C GLY A 132 -12.01 -5.57 -7.15
N SER A 133 -12.39 -4.34 -7.49
CA SER A 133 -11.45 -3.26 -7.82
C SER A 133 -10.94 -2.52 -6.58
N PHE A 134 -11.76 -2.37 -5.54
CA PHE A 134 -11.44 -1.50 -4.41
C PHE A 134 -10.96 -2.28 -3.17
N PRO A 135 -9.88 -1.82 -2.49
CA PRO A 135 -8.86 -0.88 -2.95
C PRO A 135 -7.80 -1.58 -3.82
N SER A 136 -6.91 -0.79 -4.46
CA SER A 136 -5.79 -1.33 -5.24
C SER A 136 -4.76 -2.03 -4.36
N GLY A 137 -4.62 -3.35 -4.53
CA GLY A 137 -3.65 -4.17 -3.81
C GLY A 137 -2.18 -3.87 -4.17
N HIS A 138 -1.87 -3.62 -5.45
CA HIS A 138 -0.53 -3.22 -5.87
C HIS A 138 -0.12 -1.89 -5.24
N THR A 139 -1.02 -0.91 -5.23
CA THR A 139 -0.74 0.41 -4.64
C THR A 139 -0.60 0.31 -3.11
N ALA A 140 -1.43 -0.52 -2.47
CA ALA A 140 -1.31 -0.80 -1.04
C ALA A 140 0.02 -1.47 -0.69
N ASN A 141 0.43 -2.49 -1.45
CA ASN A 141 1.72 -3.15 -1.27
C ASN A 141 2.88 -2.17 -1.43
N ALA A 142 2.86 -1.36 -2.50
CA ALA A 142 3.87 -0.32 -2.71
C ALA A 142 3.96 0.68 -1.54
N ALA A 143 2.81 1.12 -1.02
CA ALA A 143 2.74 2.04 0.11
C ALA A 143 3.19 1.41 1.43
N THR A 144 2.87 0.14 1.68
CA THR A 144 3.38 -0.63 2.81
C THR A 144 4.90 -0.71 2.78
N LEU A 145 5.49 -1.09 1.64
CA LEU A 145 6.94 -1.19 1.49
C LEU A 145 7.63 0.17 1.64
N ALA A 146 7.09 1.22 1.03
CA ALA A 146 7.60 2.59 1.15
C ALA A 146 7.57 3.09 2.60
N MET A 147 6.46 2.87 3.31
CA MET A 147 6.32 3.25 4.73
C MET A 147 7.30 2.49 5.62
N LEU A 148 7.41 1.17 5.46
CA LEU A 148 8.36 0.34 6.23
C LEU A 148 9.81 0.76 5.99
N ALA A 149 10.19 1.02 4.73
CA ALA A 149 11.52 1.51 4.40
C ALA A 149 11.77 2.89 5.06
N TRP A 150 10.86 3.84 4.90
CA TRP A 150 11.03 5.15 5.49
C TRP A 150 11.12 5.10 7.02
N LEU A 151 10.32 4.29 7.70
CA LEU A 151 10.39 4.14 9.15
C LEU A 151 11.69 3.46 9.62
N ALA A 152 12.27 2.57 8.79
CA ALA A 152 13.54 1.91 9.10
C ALA A 152 14.76 2.82 8.96
N TRP A 153 14.81 3.67 7.93
CA TRP A 153 15.97 4.53 7.63
C TRP A 153 15.81 5.99 8.05
N ARG A 154 14.57 6.50 8.09
CA ARG A 154 14.19 7.86 8.48
C ARG A 154 14.94 8.96 7.71
N ARG A 155 15.22 8.73 6.42
CA ARG A 155 15.87 9.70 5.54
C ARG A 155 14.88 10.29 4.55
N TRP A 156 14.99 11.59 4.29
CA TRP A 156 14.11 12.29 3.35
C TRP A 156 14.17 11.66 1.95
N TRP A 157 15.35 11.26 1.49
CA TRP A 157 15.51 10.63 0.17
C TRP A 157 14.81 9.26 0.08
N VAL A 158 14.70 8.51 1.19
CA VAL A 158 13.92 7.26 1.23
C VAL A 158 12.43 7.56 1.09
N ALA A 159 11.95 8.64 1.75
CA ALA A 159 10.57 9.09 1.58
C ALA A 159 10.30 9.50 0.13
N THR A 160 11.20 10.28 -0.48
CA THR A 160 11.08 10.71 -1.88
C THR A 160 11.01 9.52 -2.84
N ILE A 161 11.92 8.56 -2.71
CA ILE A 161 11.90 7.33 -3.54
C ILE A 161 10.63 6.53 -3.28
N GLY A 162 10.22 6.39 -2.02
CA GLY A 162 9.00 5.69 -1.65
C GLY A 162 7.74 6.31 -2.25
N VAL A 163 7.62 7.64 -2.21
CA VAL A 163 6.51 8.37 -2.83
C VAL A 163 6.54 8.20 -4.34
N ALA A 164 7.71 8.36 -4.98
CA ALA A 164 7.85 8.15 -6.41
C ALA A 164 7.45 6.72 -6.82
N TRP A 165 7.81 5.71 -6.02
CA TRP A 165 7.41 4.32 -6.22
C TRP A 165 5.89 4.11 -6.13
N VAL A 166 5.24 4.67 -5.10
CA VAL A 166 3.79 4.59 -4.93
C VAL A 166 3.06 5.27 -6.10
N LEU A 167 3.53 6.45 -6.53
CA LEU A 167 2.96 7.18 -7.66
C LEU A 167 3.14 6.41 -8.98
N ALA A 168 4.32 5.85 -9.23
CA ALA A 168 4.56 5.01 -10.40
C ALA A 168 3.66 3.77 -10.41
N MET A 169 3.49 3.13 -9.25
CA MET A 169 2.60 1.98 -9.12
C MET A 169 1.15 2.37 -9.37
N ALA A 170 0.67 3.47 -8.76
CA ALA A 170 -0.68 3.99 -8.97
C ALA A 170 -0.93 4.31 -10.46
N ALA A 171 -0.03 5.06 -11.10
CA ALA A 171 -0.12 5.39 -12.52
C ALA A 171 -0.19 4.13 -13.40
N SER A 172 0.63 3.11 -13.09
CA SER A 172 0.59 1.86 -13.84
C SER A 172 -0.77 1.15 -13.78
N ARG A 173 -1.52 1.28 -12.68
CA ARG A 173 -2.84 0.67 -12.54
C ARG A 173 -3.89 1.36 -13.40
N LEU A 174 -3.79 2.68 -13.51
CA LEU A 174 -4.68 3.49 -14.34
C LEU A 174 -4.38 3.28 -15.83
N VAL A 175 -3.10 3.26 -16.22
CA VAL A 175 -2.68 2.99 -17.62
C VAL A 175 -3.13 1.61 -18.11
N LEU A 176 -3.12 0.61 -17.22
CA LEU A 176 -3.60 -0.74 -17.53
C LEU A 176 -5.13 -0.90 -17.41
N SER A 177 -5.85 0.17 -17.06
CA SER A 177 -7.30 0.18 -16.83
C SER A 177 -7.80 -0.90 -15.87
N VAL A 178 -7.00 -1.25 -14.84
CA VAL A 178 -7.38 -2.30 -13.87
C VAL A 178 -8.00 -1.75 -12.59
N HIS A 179 -7.84 -0.46 -12.33
CA HIS A 179 -8.33 0.19 -11.13
C HIS A 179 -8.80 1.61 -11.44
N TRP A 180 -9.75 2.08 -10.65
CA TRP A 180 -10.16 3.48 -10.63
C TRP A 180 -9.15 4.34 -9.86
N PHE A 181 -9.21 5.67 -10.04
CA PHE A 181 -8.32 6.60 -9.36
C PHE A 181 -8.50 6.54 -7.83
N THR A 182 -9.74 6.47 -7.38
CA THR A 182 -10.07 6.32 -5.96
C THR A 182 -9.57 4.99 -5.38
N ASP A 183 -9.54 3.91 -6.15
CA ASP A 183 -8.98 2.61 -5.71
C ASP A 183 -7.49 2.74 -5.38
N VAL A 184 -6.72 3.46 -6.21
CA VAL A 184 -5.27 3.64 -5.99
C VAL A 184 -4.99 4.60 -4.84
N VAL A 185 -5.81 5.64 -4.66
CA VAL A 185 -5.72 6.54 -3.49
C VAL A 185 -6.02 5.78 -2.20
N ALA A 186 -7.11 5.02 -2.16
CA ALA A 186 -7.46 4.18 -1.00
C ALA A 186 -6.38 3.14 -0.74
N GLY A 187 -5.86 2.48 -1.77
CA GLY A 187 -4.75 1.53 -1.65
C GLY A 187 -3.54 2.15 -0.96
N ALA A 188 -3.11 3.34 -1.38
CA ALA A 188 -1.99 4.04 -0.76
C ALA A 188 -2.24 4.36 0.73
N LEU A 189 -3.43 4.85 1.07
CA LEU A 189 -3.84 5.17 2.44
C LEU A 189 -3.88 3.94 3.34
N ILE A 190 -4.55 2.86 2.89
CA ILE A 190 -4.66 1.60 3.62
C ILE A 190 -3.27 0.98 3.82
N GLY A 191 -2.47 0.86 2.75
CA GLY A 191 -1.16 0.22 2.80
C GLY A 191 -0.17 0.93 3.73
N ALA A 192 -0.10 2.26 3.65
CA ALA A 192 0.75 3.06 4.55
C ALA A 192 0.20 3.08 5.98
N GLY A 193 -1.13 3.20 6.13
CA GLY A 193 -1.79 3.28 7.43
C GLY A 193 -1.65 2.00 8.25
N VAL A 194 -1.93 0.85 7.65
CA VAL A 194 -1.76 -0.47 8.29
C VAL A 194 -0.30 -0.71 8.68
N ALA A 195 0.66 -0.37 7.81
CA ALA A 195 2.07 -0.48 8.13
C ALA A 195 2.47 0.38 9.35
N ALA A 196 1.99 1.62 9.42
CA ALA A 196 2.23 2.51 10.56
C ALA A 196 1.64 1.95 11.87
N LEU A 197 0.41 1.40 11.82
CA LEU A 197 -0.23 0.77 12.97
C LEU A 197 0.54 -0.46 13.47
N VAL A 198 0.97 -1.33 12.57
CA VAL A 198 1.76 -2.51 12.94
C VAL A 198 3.10 -2.10 13.55
N VAL A 199 3.80 -1.12 12.97
CA VAL A 199 5.05 -0.61 13.55
C VAL A 199 4.82 -0.01 14.94
N ALA A 200 3.73 0.75 15.14
CA ALA A 200 3.37 1.31 16.44
C ALA A 200 3.11 0.21 17.48
N ALA A 201 2.34 -0.82 17.11
CA ALA A 201 2.03 -1.96 17.98
C ALA A 201 3.29 -2.77 18.33
N MET A 202 4.12 -3.11 17.34
CA MET A 202 5.36 -3.86 17.55
C MET A 202 6.37 -3.07 18.40
N THR A 203 6.43 -1.75 18.22
CA THR A 203 7.23 -0.87 19.08
C THR A 203 6.74 -0.89 20.53
N ALA A 204 5.42 -0.87 20.74
CA ALA A 204 4.81 -0.99 22.07
C ALA A 204 5.15 -2.32 22.74
N LEU A 205 5.02 -3.43 21.99
CA LEU A 205 5.33 -4.78 22.48
C LEU A 205 6.80 -4.93 22.84
N ARG A 206 7.71 -4.47 21.99
CA ARG A 206 9.16 -4.54 22.24
C ARG A 206 9.58 -3.78 23.50
N ARG A 207 8.90 -2.66 23.82
CA ARG A 207 9.14 -1.90 25.05
C ARG A 207 8.67 -2.63 26.31
N ARG A 208 7.69 -3.53 26.20
CA ARG A 208 7.14 -4.32 27.31
C ARG A 208 7.92 -5.59 27.59
N SER A 209 8.67 -6.12 26.61
CA SER A 209 9.53 -7.29 26.83
C SER A 209 10.61 -6.95 27.87
N PRO A 210 10.61 -7.59 29.06
CA PRO A 210 11.67 -7.40 30.03
C PRO A 210 12.98 -7.79 29.36
N ALA A 211 13.97 -6.89 29.35
CA ALA A 211 15.35 -7.33 29.15
C ALA A 211 15.58 -8.45 30.17
N LYS A 212 16.03 -9.63 29.72
CA LYS A 212 16.57 -10.64 30.65
C LYS A 212 17.61 -9.91 31.48
N ARG A 213 17.28 -9.55 32.72
CA ARG A 213 18.22 -9.00 33.69
C ARG A 213 19.22 -10.12 33.89
N GLY A 214 20.39 -9.99 33.29
CA GLY A 214 21.51 -10.89 33.55
C GLY A 214 21.85 -10.75 35.02
N THR A 215 21.53 -11.81 35.77
CA THR A 215 22.23 -12.23 36.97
C THR A 215 23.67 -12.58 36.64
#